data_AF-A0A9D6KW99-F1
#
_entry.id   AF-A0A9D6KW99-F1
#
_cell.length_a   1.000
_cell.length_b   1.000
_cell.length_c   1.000
_cell.angle_alpha   90.00
_cell.angle_beta   90.00
_cell.angle_gamma   90.00
#
_symmetry.space_group_name_H-M   'P 1'
#
loop_
_entity.id
_entity.type
_entity.pdbx_description
1 polymer ?
#
loop_
_entity_poly.entity_id
_entity_poly.type
_entity_poly.pdbx_seq_one_letter_code
_entity_poly.pdbx_strand_id
1 'polypeptide(L)' 'MEDARTAAKVATGKTLHDLRGTFATRLMHNGFEDREIDEVLGWETGKSARIRRVYISRKAVVISAIERMRKRDKKE' A
#
# COMPACT_ATOMS: atom_id res chain seq x y z
N MET A 1 -22.54 -24.19 -13.35
CA MET A 1 -22.46 -22.79 -12.87
C MET A 1 -21.02 -22.55 -12.51
N GLU A 2 -20.31 -21.67 -13.21
CA GLU A 2 -18.93 -21.33 -12.88
C GLU A 2 -18.91 -20.59 -11.53
N ASP A 3 -17.97 -20.92 -10.64
CA ASP A 3 -17.89 -20.27 -9.35
C ASP A 3 -17.44 -18.80 -9.49
N ALA A 4 -17.87 -17.94 -8.56
CA ALA A 4 -17.60 -16.50 -8.62
C ALA A 4 -16.10 -16.15 -8.60
N ARG A 5 -15.27 -16.99 -7.98
CA ARG A 5 -13.82 -16.76 -7.86
C ARG A 5 -13.12 -17.03 -9.19
N THR A 6 -13.52 -18.07 -9.89
CA THR A 6 -13.03 -18.43 -11.23
C THR A 6 -13.48 -17.39 -12.25
N ALA A 7 -14.76 -16.99 -12.22
CA ALA A 7 -15.28 -15.94 -13.09
C ALA A 7 -14.54 -14.59 -12.90
N ALA A 8 -14.16 -14.27 -11.66
CA ALA A 8 -13.39 -13.07 -11.32
C ALA A 8 -11.87 -13.19 -11.55
N LYS A 9 -11.38 -14.34 -12.04
CA LYS A 9 -9.96 -14.62 -12.32
C LYS A 9 -9.02 -14.39 -11.11
N VAL A 10 -9.47 -14.75 -9.91
CA VAL A 10 -8.66 -14.60 -8.70
C VAL A 10 -7.58 -15.68 -8.65
N ALA A 11 -6.30 -15.27 -8.63
CA ALA A 11 -5.15 -16.18 -8.58
C ALA A 11 -5.24 -17.18 -7.40
N THR A 12 -4.82 -18.43 -7.62
CA THR A 12 -4.85 -19.50 -6.60
C THR A 12 -4.12 -19.08 -5.32
N GLY A 13 -4.72 -19.38 -4.17
CA GLY A 13 -4.17 -19.02 -2.85
C GLY A 13 -4.37 -17.57 -2.42
N LYS A 14 -4.95 -16.70 -3.26
CA LYS A 14 -5.31 -15.33 -2.87
C LYS A 14 -6.66 -15.27 -2.15
N THR A 15 -6.70 -14.41 -1.15
CA THR A 15 -7.83 -14.13 -0.25
C THR A 15 -8.16 -12.64 -0.24
N LEU A 16 -9.31 -12.28 0.35
CA LEU A 16 -9.66 -10.86 0.55
C LEU A 16 -8.66 -10.13 1.46
N HIS A 17 -7.98 -10.84 2.37
CA HIS A 17 -6.97 -10.21 3.23
C HIS A 17 -5.77 -9.68 2.43
N ASP A 18 -5.41 -10.35 1.34
CA ASP A 18 -4.32 -9.91 0.45
C ASP A 18 -4.62 -8.56 -0.24
N LEU A 19 -5.90 -8.21 -0.38
CA LEU A 19 -6.32 -6.91 -0.90
C LEU A 19 -5.94 -5.77 0.07
N ARG A 20 -5.99 -6.00 1.40
CA ARG A 20 -5.54 -5.00 2.38
C ARG A 20 -4.04 -4.75 2.27
N GLY A 21 -3.25 -5.80 2.05
CA GLY A 21 -1.81 -5.67 1.76
C GLY A 21 -1.56 -4.88 0.48
N THR A 22 -2.32 -5.18 -0.58
CA THR A 22 -2.24 -4.46 -1.87
C THR A 22 -2.64 -2.99 -1.74
N PHE A 23 -3.66 -2.68 -0.93
CA PHE A 23 -4.07 -1.31 -0.69
C PHE A 23 -3.03 -0.55 0.13
N ALA A 24 -2.44 -1.17 1.16
CA ALA A 24 -1.34 -0.60 1.94
C ALA A 24 -0.17 -0.18 1.04
N THR A 25 0.29 -1.05 0.12
CA THR A 25 1.40 -0.70 -0.78
C THR A 25 1.06 0.45 -1.73
N ARG A 26 -0.21 0.56 -2.17
CA ARG A 26 -0.66 1.73 -2.95
C ARG A 26 -0.60 3.02 -2.15
N LEU A 27 -1.03 3.02 -0.88
CA LEU A 27 -0.90 4.18 0.00
C LEU A 27 0.57 4.57 0.20
N MET A 28 1.45 3.59 0.40
CA MET A 28 2.90 3.81 0.52
C MET A 28 3.48 4.50 -0.72
N HIS A 29 3.09 4.07 -1.92
CA HIS A 29 3.51 4.71 -3.19
C HIS A 29 2.98 6.13 -3.34
N ASN A 30 1.78 6.40 -2.86
CA ASN A 30 1.19 7.75 -2.83
C ASN A 30 1.79 8.64 -1.74
N GLY A 31 2.75 8.13 -0.95
CA GLY A 31 3.49 8.89 0.03
C GLY A 31 2.79 9.02 1.39
N PHE A 32 1.80 8.20 1.70
CA PHE A 32 1.26 8.14 3.06
C PHE A 32 2.32 7.60 4.03
N GLU A 33 2.31 8.12 5.24
CA GLU A 33 3.16 7.68 6.33
C GLU A 33 2.65 6.36 6.93
N ASP A 34 3.57 5.59 7.49
CA ASP A 34 3.25 4.26 8.03
C ASP A 34 2.18 4.32 9.13
N ARG A 35 2.24 5.33 9.99
CA ARG A 35 1.23 5.55 11.03
C ARG A 35 -0.16 5.82 10.44
N GLU A 36 -0.27 6.69 9.45
CA GLU A 36 -1.55 6.99 8.78
C GLU A 36 -2.13 5.73 8.14
N ILE A 37 -1.27 4.91 7.52
CA ILE A 37 -1.68 3.65 6.90
C ILE A 37 -2.17 2.65 7.95
N ASP A 38 -1.48 2.52 9.08
CA ASP A 38 -1.89 1.63 10.17
C ASP A 38 -3.24 2.07 10.77
N GLU A 39 -3.44 3.38 10.99
CA GLU A 39 -4.71 3.94 11.48
C GLU A 39 -5.86 3.70 10.48
N VAL A 40 -5.67 4.02 9.20
CA VAL A 40 -6.66 3.80 8.13
C VAL A 40 -7.04 2.33 7.99
N LEU A 41 -6.05 1.44 8.14
CA LEU A 41 -6.26 0.00 7.99
C LEU A 41 -6.66 -0.69 9.29
N GLY A 42 -6.74 0.01 10.43
CA GLY A 42 -6.99 -0.61 11.73
C GLY A 42 -5.96 -1.68 12.08
N TRP A 43 -4.69 -1.40 11.81
CA TRP A 43 -3.56 -2.24 12.16
C TRP A 43 -2.84 -1.74 13.40
N GLU A 44 -2.17 -2.66 14.08
CA GLU A 44 -1.20 -2.29 15.11
C GLU A 44 -0.09 -1.42 14.51
N THR A 45 0.31 -0.40 15.27
CA THR A 45 1.39 0.52 14.92
C THR A 45 2.65 -0.23 14.50
N GLY A 46 3.16 0.08 13.30
CA GLY A 46 4.38 -0.49 12.75
C GLY A 46 4.17 -1.70 11.83
N LYS A 47 2.92 -2.16 11.64
CA LYS A 47 2.62 -3.24 10.68
C LYS A 47 2.89 -2.80 9.24
N SER A 48 2.46 -1.60 8.86
CA SER A 48 2.76 -0.97 7.58
C SER A 48 4.27 -0.80 7.36
N ALA A 49 5.03 -0.40 8.38
CA ALA A 49 6.48 -0.27 8.30
C ALA A 49 7.18 -1.61 8.03
N ARG A 50 6.64 -2.72 8.54
CA ARG A 50 7.13 -4.08 8.20
C ARG A 50 6.81 -4.43 6.75
N ILE A 51 5.60 -4.12 6.26
CA ILE A 51 5.20 -4.33 4.87
C ILE A 51 6.07 -3.48 3.92
N ARG A 52 6.28 -2.21 4.23
CA ARG A 52 7.10 -1.28 3.43
C ARG A 52 8.51 -1.83 3.23
N ARG A 53 9.13 -2.38 4.28
CA ARG A 53 10.47 -2.99 4.20
C ARG A 53 10.54 -4.20 3.27
N VAL A 54 9.47 -4.99 3.18
CA VAL A 54 9.44 -6.22 2.38
C VAL A 54 9.07 -5.95 0.92
N TYR A 55 8.11 -5.04 0.69
CA TYR A 55 7.45 -4.90 -0.61
C TYR A 55 7.78 -3.62 -1.36
N ILE A 56 8.39 -2.63 -0.72
CA ILE A 56 8.74 -1.35 -1.35
C ILE A 56 10.26 -1.20 -1.37
N SER A 57 10.82 -0.99 -2.56
CA SER A 57 12.26 -0.71 -2.68
C SER A 57 12.61 0.63 -2.05
N ARG A 58 13.83 0.74 -1.50
CA ARG A 58 14.35 2.00 -0.94
C ARG A 58 14.30 3.14 -1.97
N LYS A 59 14.50 2.83 -3.26
CA LYS A 59 14.36 3.78 -4.38
C LYS A 59 12.94 4.32 -4.50
N ALA A 60 11.92 3.46 -4.40
CA ALA A 60 10.52 3.89 -4.44
C ALA A 60 10.17 4.81 -3.26
N VAL A 61 10.69 4.53 -2.06
CA VAL A 61 10.51 5.41 -0.90
C VAL A 61 11.07 6.83 -1.17
N VAL A 62 12.30 6.90 -1.71
CA VAL A 62 12.95 8.18 -2.03
C VAL A 62 12.18 8.96 -3.10
N ILE A 63 11.74 8.29 -4.18
CA ILE A 63 10.95 8.92 -5.23
C ILE A 63 9.64 9.48 -4.67
N SER A 64 8.89 8.70 -3.90
CA SER A 64 7.65 9.18 -3.25
C SER A 64 7.91 10.36 -2.31
N ALA A 65 9.06 10.41 -1.62
CA ALA A 65 9.42 11.58 -0.80
C ALA A 65 9.67 12.84 -1.65
N ILE A 66 10.40 12.72 -2.76
CA ILE A 66 10.65 13.83 -3.70
C ILE A 66 9.34 14.34 -4.30
N GLU A 67 8.43 13.45 -4.70
CA GLU A 67 7.12 13.83 -5.23
C GLU A 67 6.27 14.60 -4.20
N ARG A 68 6.33 14.21 -2.92
CA ARG A 68 5.68 14.96 -1.84
C ARG A 68 6.27 16.35 -1.64
N MET A 69 7.58 16.51 -1.79
CA MET A 69 8.22 17.83 -1.76
C MET A 69 7.70 18.70 -2.92
N ARG A 70 7.79 18.19 -4.16
CA ARG A 70 7.30 18.91 -5.36
C ARG A 70 5.82 19.28 -5.30
N LYS A 71 4.96 18.46 -4.68
CA LYS A 71 3.53 18.77 -4.50
C LYS A 71 3.29 19.88 -3.47
N ARG A 72 4.15 20.02 -2.45
CA ARG A 72 4.08 21.10 -1.47
C ARG A 72 4.49 22.43 -2.09
N ASP A 73 5.60 22.44 -2.83
CA ASP A 73 6.15 23.64 -3.47
C ASP A 73 5.23 24.25 -4.54
N LYS A 74 4.34 23.44 -5.14
CA LYS A 74 3.36 23.89 -6.15
C LYS A 74 2.09 24.50 -5.55
N LYS A 75 1.90 24.42 -4.24
CA LYS A 75 0.69 24.89 -3.55
C LYS A 75 0.85 26.30 -2.98
N GLU A 76 2.05 26.87 -3.06
CA GLU A 76 2.38 28.28 -2.84
C GLU A 76 2.43 29.03 -4.18
#